data_AF-A0A9D7FM12-F1
#
_entry.id   AF-A0A9D7FM12-F1
#
_cell.length_a   1.000
_cell.length_b   1.000
_cell.length_c   1.000
_cell.angle_alpha   90.00
_cell.angle_beta   90.00
_cell.angle_gamma   90.00
#
_symmetry.space_group_name_H-M   'P 1'
#
loop_
_entity.id
_entity.type
_entity.pdbx_description
1 polymer ?
#
loop_
_entity_poly.entity_id
_entity_poly.type
_entity_poly.pdbx_seq_one_letter_code
_entity_poly.pdbx_strand_id
1 'polypeptide(L)'
;MWSTCCNHSGGIFFTSTEEFTGEPSVSRDGETIVYATQENRQHLLGHLTLLGVKKPIMPWCSGGPDEADLGGNLEATLSRWADDCHKQGGTVIIPHIPTPNGEPAALIATGRADAVEFLIHSEYIHKEYYRYLNCGYRLPLVGGTDKMCSGVPIGLYRTYVHIPADQEFSYDSWCRNLKTGNTFISGGPLLWFQVEGQAMGSTLRLPGGGGTVEVEILARSCLPFHCIELIRNGEVVDRREESAGTHENAPEVPCHH
;
A
#
# COMPACT_ATOMS: atom_id res chain seq x y z
N MET A 1 -0.07 -6.17 -9.30
CA MET A 1 -1.40 -6.44 -8.72
C MET A 1 -1.24 -7.63 -7.81
N TRP A 2 -1.37 -7.46 -6.50
CA TRP A 2 -1.36 -8.56 -5.54
C TRP A 2 -2.79 -8.96 -5.23
N SER A 3 -3.01 -10.26 -5.20
CA SER A 3 -4.22 -10.91 -4.75
C SER A 3 -3.77 -11.96 -3.76
N THR A 4 -3.99 -11.72 -2.47
CA THR A 4 -4.02 -12.76 -1.45
C THR A 4 -5.26 -13.61 -1.73
N CYS A 5 -5.08 -14.76 -2.38
CA CYS A 5 -6.13 -15.77 -2.50
C CYS A 5 -5.90 -16.78 -1.38
N CYS A 6 -6.69 -16.71 -0.31
CA CYS A 6 -6.78 -17.80 0.68
C CYS A 6 -8.27 -18.14 0.91
N ASN A 7 -8.59 -19.43 1.06
CA ASN A 7 -9.97 -19.91 1.22
C ASN A 7 -10.14 -20.50 2.63
N HIS A 8 -11.31 -20.28 3.22
CA HIS A 8 -11.61 -20.68 4.60
C HIS A 8 -11.93 -22.18 4.72
N SER A 9 -11.07 -22.93 5.41
CA SER A 9 -11.40 -24.27 5.90
C SER A 9 -10.60 -24.63 7.17
N GLY A 10 -10.96 -24.01 8.31
CA GLY A 10 -10.65 -24.51 9.66
C GLY A 10 -9.25 -25.09 9.92
N GLY A 11 -8.19 -24.35 9.61
CA GLY A 11 -6.78 -24.72 9.79
C GLY A 11 -5.86 -23.60 9.32
N ILE A 12 -4.54 -23.84 9.29
CA ILE A 12 -3.53 -22.86 8.82
C ILE A 12 -3.94 -22.29 7.45
N PHE A 13 -4.07 -20.96 7.38
CA PHE A 13 -4.67 -20.24 6.27
C PHE A 13 -3.69 -20.02 5.09
N PHE A 14 -3.35 -21.09 4.38
CA PHE A 14 -2.55 -21.04 3.14
C PHE A 14 -3.09 -21.98 2.06
N THR A 15 -2.89 -21.61 0.79
CA THR A 15 -3.42 -22.36 -0.36
C THR A 15 -2.42 -23.41 -0.87
N SER A 16 -1.12 -23.09 -0.90
CA SER A 16 -0.03 -24.02 -1.25
C SER A 16 1.33 -23.48 -0.79
N THR A 17 2.25 -24.38 -0.39
CA THR A 17 3.68 -24.07 -0.23
C THR A 17 4.47 -24.22 -1.52
N GLU A 18 3.98 -25.05 -2.43
CA GLU A 18 4.69 -25.44 -3.65
C GLU A 18 4.72 -24.32 -4.70
N GLU A 19 3.76 -23.40 -4.62
CA GLU A 19 3.66 -22.24 -5.50
C GLU A 19 4.61 -21.10 -5.09
N PHE A 20 5.21 -21.16 -3.90
CA PHE A 20 6.19 -20.18 -3.46
C PHE A 20 7.56 -20.49 -4.07
N THR A 21 7.93 -19.74 -5.11
CA THR A 21 9.22 -19.92 -5.80
C THR A 21 10.35 -19.07 -5.21
N GLY A 22 10.02 -17.96 -4.53
CA GLY A 22 11.01 -16.98 -4.06
C GLY A 22 11.66 -16.16 -5.20
N GLU A 23 11.11 -16.20 -6.40
CA GLU A 23 11.62 -15.50 -7.59
C GLU A 23 10.49 -15.08 -8.54
N PRO A 24 10.67 -14.00 -9.33
CA PRO A 24 9.64 -13.53 -10.25
C PRO A 24 9.46 -14.48 -11.44
N SER A 25 8.20 -14.72 -11.80
CA SER A 25 7.81 -15.26 -13.10
C SER A 25 7.57 -14.12 -14.08
N VAL A 26 8.34 -14.07 -15.16
CA VAL A 26 8.29 -12.99 -16.15
C VAL A 26 7.70 -13.51 -17.47
N SER A 27 6.77 -12.75 -18.06
CA SER A 27 6.22 -13.06 -19.38
C SER A 27 7.27 -13.00 -20.48
N ARG A 28 6.98 -13.60 -21.64
CA ARG A 28 7.94 -13.66 -22.76
C ARG A 28 8.32 -12.28 -23.31
N ASP A 29 7.42 -11.31 -23.24
CA ASP A 29 7.64 -9.93 -23.65
C ASP A 29 8.28 -9.06 -22.56
N GLY A 30 8.43 -9.58 -21.33
CA GLY A 30 8.99 -8.82 -20.20
C GLY A 30 8.04 -7.78 -19.59
N GLU A 31 6.81 -7.64 -20.10
CA GLU A 31 5.88 -6.58 -19.67
C GLU A 31 5.03 -6.98 -18.46
N THR A 32 4.96 -8.27 -18.16
CA THR A 32 4.19 -8.80 -17.03
C THR A 32 5.11 -9.59 -16.10
N ILE A 33 5.12 -9.21 -14.83
CA ILE A 33 5.86 -9.89 -13.78
C ILE A 33 4.88 -10.33 -12.70
N VAL A 34 4.92 -11.62 -12.36
CA VAL A 34 4.15 -12.23 -11.28
C VAL A 34 5.13 -12.71 -10.22
N TYR A 35 4.84 -12.42 -8.96
CA TYR A 35 5.60 -12.91 -7.82
C TYR A 35 4.63 -13.54 -6.83
N ALA A 36 4.87 -14.79 -6.45
CA ALA A 36 4.11 -15.45 -5.41
C ALA A 36 4.55 -14.90 -4.05
N THR A 37 3.71 -14.07 -3.44
CA THR A 37 3.99 -13.42 -2.15
C THR A 37 3.25 -14.12 -1.02
N GLN A 38 3.44 -13.61 0.19
CA GLN A 38 2.90 -14.20 1.41
C GLN A 38 2.17 -13.13 2.22
N GLU A 39 1.00 -13.47 2.76
CA GLU A 39 0.35 -12.74 3.85
C GLU A 39 0.47 -13.57 5.14
N ASN A 40 1.09 -13.03 6.17
CA ASN A 40 1.07 -13.63 7.50
C ASN A 40 -0.07 -13.05 8.30
N ARG A 41 -0.80 -13.91 9.03
CA ARG A 41 -2.08 -13.55 9.64
C ARG A 41 -2.11 -13.90 11.12
N GLN A 42 -2.50 -12.93 11.93
CA GLN A 42 -2.77 -13.08 13.36
C GLN A 42 -4.03 -12.28 13.69
N HIS A 43 -5.04 -12.96 14.26
CA HIS A 43 -6.38 -12.42 14.43
C HIS A 43 -6.46 -11.09 15.22
N LEU A 44 -5.68 -10.94 16.29
CA LEU A 44 -5.70 -9.77 17.18
C LEU A 44 -4.58 -8.78 16.84
N LEU A 45 -3.37 -9.30 16.63
CA LEU A 45 -2.16 -8.51 16.44
C LEU A 45 -2.12 -7.88 15.05
N GLY A 46 -2.76 -8.46 14.04
CA GLY A 46 -2.81 -7.92 12.69
C GLY A 46 -2.22 -8.84 11.64
N HIS A 47 -2.20 -8.37 10.40
CA HIS A 47 -1.68 -9.11 9.26
C HIS A 47 -0.47 -8.38 8.67
N LEU A 48 0.35 -9.10 7.90
CA LEU A 48 1.45 -8.53 7.13
C LEU A 48 1.51 -9.13 5.73
N THR A 49 1.50 -8.29 4.71
CA THR A 49 1.89 -8.70 3.36
C THR A 49 3.40 -8.55 3.25
N LEU A 50 4.07 -9.66 2.95
CA LEU A 50 5.53 -9.76 2.85
C LEU A 50 5.92 -9.91 1.38
N LEU A 51 6.55 -8.85 0.84
CA LEU A 51 6.99 -8.79 -0.55
C LEU A 51 8.49 -9.07 -0.66
N GLY A 52 8.92 -9.64 -1.79
CA GLY A 52 10.35 -9.85 -2.07
C GLY A 52 11.07 -10.90 -1.22
N VAL A 53 10.34 -11.63 -0.37
CA VAL A 53 10.87 -12.77 0.37
C VAL A 53 11.32 -13.88 -0.58
N LYS A 54 12.50 -14.44 -0.35
CA LYS A 54 13.12 -15.51 -1.15
C LYS A 54 12.86 -16.90 -0.56
N LYS A 55 12.51 -16.95 0.72
CA LYS A 55 12.09 -18.14 1.45
C LYS A 55 10.83 -17.83 2.26
N PRO A 56 9.90 -18.78 2.39
CA PRO A 56 8.72 -18.60 3.23
C PRO A 56 9.09 -18.24 4.67
N ILE A 57 8.33 -17.33 5.29
CA ILE A 57 8.52 -16.94 6.69
C ILE A 57 7.48 -17.64 7.55
N MET A 58 7.91 -18.64 8.31
CA MET A 58 7.01 -19.49 9.09
C MET A 58 6.91 -19.04 10.56
N PRO A 59 5.76 -19.29 11.22
CA PRO A 59 4.53 -19.82 10.64
C PRO A 59 3.79 -18.74 9.83
N TRP A 60 2.98 -19.15 8.85
CA TRP A 60 2.11 -18.22 8.10
C TRP A 60 1.03 -17.60 8.96
N CYS A 61 0.48 -18.40 9.87
CA CYS A 61 -0.61 -17.99 10.74
C CYS A 61 -0.23 -18.29 12.18
N SER A 62 -0.76 -17.50 13.12
CA SER A 62 -0.44 -17.62 14.55
C SER A 62 -1.63 -17.21 15.41
N GLY A 63 -1.82 -17.87 16.55
CA GLY A 63 -2.75 -17.46 17.60
C GLY A 63 -4.24 -17.68 17.34
N GLY A 64 -4.64 -18.94 17.18
CA GLY A 64 -6.03 -19.39 17.36
C GLY A 64 -6.87 -19.53 16.07
N PRO A 65 -8.09 -20.08 16.19
CA PRO A 65 -8.88 -20.66 15.09
C PRO A 65 -9.32 -19.69 13.99
N ASP A 66 -9.34 -18.38 14.26
CA ASP A 66 -9.80 -17.40 13.27
C ASP A 66 -8.79 -17.22 12.13
N GLU A 67 -7.51 -17.53 12.37
CA GLU A 67 -6.43 -17.43 11.37
C GLU A 67 -5.51 -18.67 11.35
N ALA A 68 -5.41 -19.41 12.45
CA ALA A 68 -4.54 -20.57 12.65
C ALA A 68 -5.33 -21.76 13.23
N ASP A 69 -4.64 -22.75 13.81
CA ASP A 69 -5.29 -23.94 14.35
C ASP A 69 -6.11 -23.66 15.62
N LEU A 70 -7.15 -24.46 15.84
CA LEU A 70 -7.98 -24.41 17.04
C LEU A 70 -7.12 -24.70 18.29
N GLY A 71 -7.06 -23.73 19.21
CA GLY A 71 -6.21 -23.82 20.40
C GLY A 71 -4.73 -23.53 20.14
N GLY A 72 -4.38 -23.03 18.95
CA GLY A 72 -3.03 -22.60 18.61
C GLY A 72 -2.56 -21.43 19.49
N ASN A 73 -1.32 -21.51 19.97
CA ASN A 73 -0.70 -20.46 20.76
C ASN A 73 -0.20 -19.31 19.87
N LEU A 74 0.20 -18.20 20.49
CA LEU A 74 0.94 -17.14 19.81
C LEU A 74 2.39 -17.59 19.57
N GLU A 75 2.69 -18.06 18.36
CA GLU A 75 4.01 -18.60 17.97
C GLU A 75 4.94 -17.53 17.38
N ALA A 76 4.36 -16.51 16.76
CA ALA A 76 5.05 -15.37 16.18
C ALA A 76 4.25 -14.08 16.36
N THR A 77 4.99 -13.00 16.58
CA THR A 77 4.50 -11.61 16.55
C THR A 77 4.67 -11.03 15.15
N LEU A 78 3.95 -9.94 14.85
CA LEU A 78 4.13 -9.23 13.58
C LEU A 78 5.53 -8.63 13.52
N SER A 79 6.05 -8.14 14.65
CA SER A 79 7.41 -7.60 14.72
C SER A 79 8.48 -8.64 14.33
N ARG A 80 8.31 -9.91 14.74
CA ARG A 80 9.22 -10.99 14.34
C ARG A 80 9.13 -11.28 12.84
N TRP A 81 7.92 -11.39 12.30
CA TRP A 81 7.72 -11.59 10.86
C TRP A 81 8.29 -10.45 10.02
N ALA A 82 8.13 -9.20 10.47
CA ALA A 82 8.71 -8.04 9.83
C ALA A 82 10.25 -8.09 9.84
N ASP A 83 10.86 -8.39 10.99
CA ASP A 83 12.32 -8.53 11.12
C ASP A 83 12.86 -9.67 10.23
N ASP A 84 12.15 -10.79 10.15
CA ASP A 84 12.53 -11.92 9.28
C ASP A 84 12.34 -11.59 7.78
N CYS A 85 11.38 -10.75 7.43
CA CYS A 85 11.19 -10.22 6.07
C CYS A 85 12.34 -9.30 5.66
N HIS A 86 12.69 -8.35 6.54
CA HIS A 86 13.80 -7.43 6.30
C HIS A 86 15.15 -8.13 6.23
N LYS A 87 15.38 -9.21 6.99
CA LYS A 87 16.60 -10.04 6.85
C LYS A 87 16.75 -10.64 5.44
N GLN A 88 15.66 -10.84 4.71
CA GLN A 88 15.69 -11.30 3.32
C GLN A 88 15.74 -10.14 2.30
N GLY A 89 15.79 -8.88 2.77
CA GLY A 89 15.70 -7.70 1.91
C GLY A 89 14.28 -7.40 1.42
N GLY A 90 13.26 -8.03 2.03
CA GLY A 90 11.87 -7.86 1.66
C GLY A 90 11.27 -6.51 2.05
N THR A 91 10.00 -6.35 1.72
CA THR A 91 9.19 -5.16 2.06
C THR A 91 7.99 -5.63 2.87
N VAL A 92 7.73 -4.94 3.99
CA VAL A 92 6.66 -5.24 4.95
C VAL A 92 5.53 -4.23 4.77
N ILE A 93 4.36 -4.72 4.38
CA ILE A 93 3.12 -3.93 4.29
C ILE A 93 2.20 -4.38 5.41
N ILE A 94 1.52 -3.43 6.06
CA ILE A 94 0.39 -3.73 6.96
C ILE A 94 -0.91 -3.71 6.15
N PRO A 95 -1.46 -4.89 5.76
CA PRO A 95 -2.71 -4.98 5.03
C PRO A 95 -3.93 -4.67 5.88
N HIS A 96 -4.86 -4.08 5.13
CA HIS A 96 -6.14 -3.49 5.46
C HIS A 96 -6.24 -2.74 6.80
N ILE A 97 -5.41 -1.69 6.96
CA ILE A 97 -5.50 -0.78 8.10
C ILE A 97 -6.92 -0.18 8.25
N PRO A 98 -7.38 0.07 9.49
CA PRO A 98 -6.66 -0.09 10.75
C PRO A 98 -6.85 -1.46 11.42
N THR A 99 -7.65 -2.37 10.89
CA THR A 99 -8.06 -3.59 11.60
C THR A 99 -7.51 -4.87 10.95
N PRO A 100 -6.96 -5.83 11.72
CA PRO A 100 -6.79 -5.83 13.17
C PRO A 100 -5.69 -4.86 13.63
N ASN A 101 -5.87 -4.22 14.80
CA ASN A 101 -5.05 -3.08 15.24
C ASN A 101 -4.16 -3.36 16.47
N GLY A 102 -3.72 -4.61 16.69
CA GLY A 102 -2.93 -4.95 17.88
C GLY A 102 -1.48 -4.45 17.84
N GLU A 103 -0.70 -4.88 16.85
CA GLU A 103 0.71 -4.47 16.65
C GLU A 103 0.99 -3.39 15.57
N PRO A 104 0.09 -2.99 14.63
CA PRO A 104 0.39 -2.01 13.58
C PRO A 104 1.07 -0.73 14.06
N ALA A 105 0.56 -0.12 15.14
CA ALA A 105 1.14 1.11 15.69
C ALA A 105 2.61 0.92 16.14
N ALA A 106 2.94 -0.23 16.71
CA ALA A 106 4.32 -0.55 17.12
C ALA A 106 5.22 -0.78 15.90
N LEU A 107 4.72 -1.44 14.85
CA LEU A 107 5.48 -1.62 13.62
C LEU A 107 5.77 -0.29 12.92
N ILE A 108 4.78 0.59 12.86
CA ILE A 108 4.94 1.95 12.32
C ILE A 108 5.94 2.75 13.15
N ALA A 109 5.77 2.78 14.47
CA ALA A 109 6.63 3.56 15.37
C ALA A 109 8.09 3.08 15.40
N THR A 110 8.32 1.79 15.16
CA THR A 110 9.67 1.20 15.15
C THR A 110 10.29 1.11 13.76
N GLY A 111 9.62 1.61 12.72
CA GLY A 111 10.13 1.57 11.33
C GLY A 111 10.14 0.17 10.70
N ARG A 112 9.35 -0.76 11.25
CA ARG A 112 9.20 -2.13 10.72
C ARG A 112 8.19 -2.21 9.58
N ALA A 113 7.24 -1.29 9.52
CA ALA A 113 6.31 -1.18 8.40
C ALA A 113 6.90 -0.27 7.32
N ASP A 114 6.99 -0.77 6.10
CA ASP A 114 7.44 0.00 4.93
C ASP A 114 6.28 0.68 4.19
N ALA A 115 5.05 0.21 4.40
CA ALA A 115 3.83 0.71 3.77
C ALA A 115 2.57 0.22 4.51
N VAL A 116 1.43 0.86 4.22
CA VAL A 116 0.10 0.47 4.74
C VAL A 116 -0.90 0.32 3.59
N GLU A 117 -1.85 -0.59 3.72
CA GLU A 117 -2.83 -0.87 2.67
C GLU A 117 -4.23 -0.34 2.99
N PHE A 118 -4.85 0.30 1.99
CA PHE A 118 -6.31 0.47 1.98
C PHE A 118 -6.97 -0.65 1.19
N LEU A 119 -7.91 -1.32 1.85
CA LEU A 119 -8.85 -2.24 1.20
C LEU A 119 -10.16 -1.55 0.84
N ILE A 120 -10.59 -0.58 1.67
CA ILE A 120 -11.84 0.16 1.51
C ILE A 120 -11.57 1.64 1.76
N HIS A 121 -12.17 2.50 0.95
CA HIS A 121 -12.11 3.96 1.12
C HIS A 121 -13.30 4.45 1.93
N SER A 122 -13.08 4.64 3.24
CA SER A 122 -14.06 5.26 4.13
C SER A 122 -13.42 6.41 4.90
N GLU A 123 -14.24 7.36 5.35
CA GLU A 123 -13.77 8.51 6.14
C GLU A 123 -13.01 8.06 7.40
N TYR A 124 -13.45 6.99 8.05
CA TYR A 124 -12.77 6.42 9.22
C TYR A 124 -11.35 5.94 8.88
N ILE A 125 -11.19 5.15 7.82
CA ILE A 125 -9.89 4.63 7.38
C ILE A 125 -8.95 5.76 6.97
N HIS A 126 -9.48 6.77 6.25
CA HIS A 126 -8.71 7.96 5.87
C HIS A 126 -8.21 8.72 7.11
N LYS A 127 -9.07 8.95 8.10
CA LYS A 127 -8.69 9.61 9.36
C LYS A 127 -7.62 8.85 10.12
N GLU A 128 -7.72 7.52 10.19
CA GLU A 128 -6.68 6.69 10.83
C GLU A 128 -5.32 6.80 10.14
N TYR A 129 -5.31 6.80 8.80
CA TYR A 129 -4.08 7.04 8.04
C TYR A 129 -3.52 8.45 8.28
N TYR A 130 -4.36 9.49 8.24
CA TYR A 130 -3.93 10.86 8.49
C TYR A 130 -3.39 11.06 9.91
N ARG A 131 -3.89 10.33 10.91
CA ARG A 131 -3.34 10.37 12.27
C ARG A 131 -1.87 9.96 12.30
N TYR A 132 -1.49 8.89 11.59
CA TYR A 132 -0.08 8.50 11.51
C TYR A 132 0.77 9.53 10.76
N LEU A 133 0.28 10.05 9.63
CA LEU A 133 0.98 11.10 8.89
C LEU A 133 1.18 12.37 9.73
N ASN A 134 0.16 12.79 10.47
CA ASN A 134 0.18 13.95 11.36
C ASN A 134 1.13 13.76 12.56
N CYS A 135 1.42 12.52 12.95
CA CYS A 135 2.46 12.18 13.92
C CYS A 135 3.87 12.19 13.34
N GLY A 136 4.03 12.49 12.04
CA GLY A 136 5.32 12.55 11.35
C GLY A 136 5.80 11.20 10.79
N TYR A 137 4.97 10.15 10.84
CA TYR A 137 5.31 8.87 10.22
C TYR A 137 5.16 8.95 8.71
N ARG A 138 6.14 8.42 7.98
CA ARG A 138 6.13 8.35 6.52
C ARG A 138 5.68 6.97 6.12
N LEU A 139 4.46 6.86 5.62
CA LEU A 139 3.85 5.60 5.28
C LEU A 139 3.37 5.64 3.83
N PRO A 140 4.14 5.09 2.88
CA PRO A 140 3.65 4.84 1.53
C PRO A 140 2.31 4.10 1.59
N LEU A 141 1.34 4.61 0.84
CA LEU A 141 0.02 4.01 0.74
C LEU A 141 -0.01 3.05 -0.43
N VAL A 142 -0.51 1.84 -0.17
CA VAL A 142 -0.68 0.79 -1.16
C VAL A 142 -2.12 0.29 -1.17
N GLY A 143 -2.51 -0.36 -2.25
CA GLY A 143 -3.86 -0.83 -2.52
C GLY A 143 -3.80 -2.20 -3.20
N GLY A 144 -4.47 -3.15 -2.56
CA GLY A 144 -4.74 -4.50 -3.01
C GLY A 144 -6.24 -4.76 -2.98
N THR A 145 -6.67 -5.87 -3.59
CA THR A 145 -8.11 -6.20 -3.64
C THR A 145 -8.52 -7.21 -2.56
N ASP A 146 -7.57 -7.87 -1.91
CA ASP A 146 -7.80 -8.97 -0.95
C ASP A 146 -8.88 -9.95 -1.43
N LYS A 147 -8.71 -10.47 -2.65
CA LYS A 147 -9.71 -11.30 -3.30
C LYS A 147 -9.66 -12.71 -2.73
N MET A 148 -10.66 -13.02 -1.93
CA MET A 148 -10.84 -14.34 -1.31
C MET A 148 -11.84 -15.23 -2.05
N CYS A 149 -12.73 -14.65 -2.87
CA CYS A 149 -13.78 -15.38 -3.58
C CYS A 149 -14.09 -14.75 -4.94
N SER A 150 -14.92 -15.43 -5.75
CA SER A 150 -15.35 -14.96 -7.07
C SER A 150 -16.11 -13.62 -7.03
N GLY A 151 -16.70 -13.24 -5.89
CA GLY A 151 -17.49 -12.01 -5.73
C GLY A 151 -16.69 -10.70 -5.71
N VAL A 152 -15.37 -10.77 -5.53
CA VAL A 152 -14.49 -9.58 -5.52
C VAL A 152 -13.68 -9.52 -6.83
N PRO A 153 -13.80 -8.49 -7.68
CA PRO A 153 -13.06 -8.43 -8.94
C PRO A 153 -11.57 -8.17 -8.70
N ILE A 154 -10.68 -8.91 -9.37
CA ILE A 154 -9.23 -8.70 -9.25
C ILE A 154 -8.89 -7.30 -9.77
N GLY A 155 -8.17 -6.50 -8.98
CA GLY A 155 -7.66 -5.21 -9.42
C GLY A 155 -8.62 -4.05 -9.29
N LEU A 156 -9.56 -4.14 -8.35
CA LEU A 156 -10.45 -3.02 -8.04
C LEU A 156 -9.66 -1.77 -7.62
N TYR A 157 -8.63 -1.97 -6.79
CA TYR A 157 -7.60 -0.97 -6.48
C TYR A 157 -6.25 -1.46 -6.97
N ARG A 158 -5.46 -0.53 -7.51
CA ARG A 158 -4.10 -0.77 -7.97
C ARG A 158 -3.17 0.23 -7.31
N THR A 159 -2.01 -0.26 -6.90
CA THR A 159 -0.88 0.60 -6.52
C THR A 159 -0.06 0.89 -7.75
N TYR A 160 0.14 2.17 -8.01
CA TYR A 160 1.05 2.67 -9.03
C TYR A 160 2.33 3.12 -8.34
N VAL A 161 3.46 2.64 -8.84
CA VAL A 161 4.79 2.97 -8.32
C VAL A 161 5.60 3.56 -9.45
N HIS A 162 6.17 4.74 -9.23
CA HIS A 162 7.05 5.34 -10.19
C HIS A 162 8.42 4.64 -10.17
N ILE A 163 8.84 4.08 -11.30
CA ILE A 163 10.20 3.55 -11.49
C ILE A 163 10.96 4.55 -12.37
N PRO A 164 12.07 5.13 -11.90
CA PRO A 164 12.91 6.03 -12.70
C PRO A 164 13.36 5.37 -14.01
N ALA A 165 13.46 6.15 -15.08
CA ALA A 165 13.76 5.65 -16.43
C ALA A 165 15.16 5.02 -16.58
N ASP A 166 16.08 5.33 -15.65
CA ASP A 166 17.42 4.74 -15.56
C ASP A 166 17.45 3.44 -14.76
N GLN A 167 16.31 3.00 -14.21
CA GLN A 167 16.16 1.73 -13.50
C GLN A 167 15.42 0.70 -14.36
N GLU A 168 15.83 -0.56 -14.23
CA GLU A 168 15.18 -1.69 -14.89
C GLU A 168 13.74 -1.89 -14.39
N PHE A 169 12.84 -2.21 -15.32
CA PHE A 169 11.50 -2.68 -14.98
C PHE A 169 11.55 -4.13 -14.45
N SER A 170 11.75 -4.26 -13.14
CA SER A 170 11.82 -5.53 -12.43
C SER A 170 11.03 -5.49 -11.13
N TYR A 171 10.69 -6.66 -10.59
CA TYR A 171 9.99 -6.77 -9.30
C TYR A 171 10.79 -6.16 -8.14
N ASP A 172 12.11 -6.34 -8.15
CA ASP A 172 13.00 -5.78 -7.11
C ASP A 172 13.07 -4.25 -7.20
N SER A 173 13.18 -3.70 -8.42
CA SER A 173 13.08 -2.24 -8.64
C SER A 173 11.72 -1.70 -8.19
N TRP A 174 10.64 -2.41 -8.49
CA TRP A 174 9.30 -2.04 -8.07
C TRP A 174 9.16 -2.01 -6.54
N CYS A 175 9.63 -3.05 -5.83
CA CYS A 175 9.60 -3.12 -4.35
C CYS A 175 10.44 -2.02 -3.71
N ARG A 176 11.60 -1.68 -4.29
CA ARG A 176 12.47 -0.62 -3.79
C ARG A 176 11.82 0.75 -3.95
N ASN A 177 11.25 1.04 -5.11
CA ASN A 177 10.62 2.33 -5.39
C ASN A 177 9.29 2.51 -4.61
N LEU A 178 8.57 1.43 -4.31
CA LEU A 178 7.39 1.51 -3.45
C LEU A 178 7.71 2.15 -2.09
N LYS A 179 8.82 1.76 -1.47
CA LYS A 179 9.27 2.27 -0.18
C LYS A 179 9.64 3.76 -0.19
N THR A 180 9.89 4.33 -1.37
CA THR A 180 10.21 5.75 -1.50
C THR A 180 8.96 6.64 -1.36
N GLY A 181 7.76 6.06 -1.50
CA GLY A 181 6.50 6.78 -1.39
C GLY A 181 6.11 7.60 -2.62
N ASN A 182 6.85 7.50 -3.73
CA ASN A 182 6.37 7.99 -5.03
C ASN A 182 5.35 7.00 -5.62
N THR A 183 4.24 6.87 -4.90
CA THR A 183 3.17 5.91 -5.13
C THR A 183 1.82 6.59 -4.99
N PHE A 184 0.82 6.02 -5.67
CA PHE A 184 -0.58 6.32 -5.40
C PHE A 184 -1.43 5.08 -5.59
N ILE A 185 -2.61 5.07 -4.99
CA ILE A 185 -3.60 4.01 -5.15
C ILE A 185 -4.78 4.53 -5.95
N SER A 186 -5.26 3.74 -6.90
CA SER A 186 -6.43 4.11 -7.69
C SER A 186 -7.14 2.90 -8.27
N GLY A 187 -8.48 2.99 -8.30
CA GLY A 187 -9.35 2.10 -9.08
C GLY A 187 -9.82 2.69 -10.40
N GLY A 188 -9.38 3.91 -10.75
CA GLY A 188 -9.80 4.63 -11.95
C GLY A 188 -8.73 5.64 -12.41
N PRO A 189 -8.80 6.93 -12.01
CA PRO A 189 -7.87 7.94 -12.50
C PRO A 189 -6.39 7.65 -12.18
N LEU A 190 -5.50 7.91 -13.13
CA LEU A 190 -4.07 8.03 -12.89
C LEU A 190 -3.76 9.44 -12.40
N LEU A 191 -2.91 9.54 -11.37
CA LEU A 191 -2.59 10.79 -10.70
C LEU A 191 -1.10 11.11 -10.84
N TRP A 192 -0.81 12.35 -11.22
CA TRP A 192 0.48 13.00 -11.07
C TRP A 192 0.31 14.14 -10.08
N PHE A 193 1.20 14.19 -9.10
CA PHE A 193 1.16 15.18 -8.03
C PHE A 193 2.58 15.63 -7.72
N GLN A 194 2.78 16.95 -7.73
CA GLN A 194 4.05 17.57 -7.38
C GLN A 194 3.82 18.77 -6.47
N VAL A 195 4.80 19.02 -5.61
CA VAL A 195 4.84 20.23 -4.77
C VAL A 195 6.21 20.85 -4.93
N GLU A 196 6.29 22.10 -5.38
CA GLU A 196 7.56 22.77 -5.73
C GLU A 196 8.42 21.93 -6.70
N GLY A 197 7.77 21.32 -7.70
CA GLY A 197 8.38 20.40 -8.66
C GLY A 197 8.92 19.09 -8.06
N GLN A 198 8.75 18.85 -6.76
CA GLN A 198 9.14 17.60 -6.11
C GLN A 198 8.02 16.56 -6.21
N ALA A 199 8.39 15.33 -6.53
CA ALA A 199 7.44 14.23 -6.68
C ALA A 199 6.80 13.80 -5.34
N MET A 200 5.70 13.05 -5.42
CA MET A 200 5.12 12.33 -4.27
C MET A 200 6.18 11.57 -3.46
N GLY A 201 6.01 11.54 -2.14
CA GLY A 201 6.96 10.93 -1.20
C GLY A 201 8.16 11.82 -0.82
N SER A 202 8.39 12.92 -1.55
CA SER A 202 9.48 13.86 -1.26
C SER A 202 9.26 14.64 0.04
N THR A 203 10.33 15.25 0.55
CA THR A 203 10.27 16.12 1.74
C THR A 203 10.72 17.52 1.38
N LEU A 204 9.83 18.49 1.61
CA LEU A 204 10.15 19.90 1.50
C LEU A 204 10.53 20.46 2.87
N ARG A 205 11.57 21.30 2.89
CA ARG A 205 11.96 22.06 4.09
C ARG A 205 11.50 23.50 3.91
N LEU A 206 10.51 23.89 4.69
CA LEU A 206 10.03 25.27 4.71
C LEU A 206 10.86 26.11 5.70
N PRO A 207 10.93 27.45 5.51
CA PRO A 207 11.47 28.37 6.51
C PRO A 207 10.78 28.22 7.88
N GLY A 208 11.42 28.69 8.95
CA GLY A 208 10.94 28.51 10.33
C GLY A 208 9.57 29.15 10.66
N GLY A 209 9.02 29.98 9.76
CA GLY A 209 7.66 30.54 9.85
C GLY A 209 6.63 29.84 8.95
N GLY A 210 6.99 28.72 8.33
CA GLY A 210 6.25 28.13 7.23
C GLY A 210 6.48 28.88 5.92
N GLY A 211 5.53 28.71 5.00
CA GLY A 211 5.53 29.34 3.68
C GLY A 211 4.37 28.79 2.86
N THR A 212 4.14 29.42 1.70
CA THR A 212 3.24 28.88 0.69
C THR A 212 4.01 27.96 -0.25
N VAL A 213 3.34 26.94 -0.79
CA VAL A 213 3.91 26.06 -1.82
C VAL A 213 3.03 26.02 -3.06
N GLU A 214 3.66 25.87 -4.22
CA GLU A 214 2.98 25.54 -5.47
C GLU A 214 2.70 24.04 -5.53
N VAL A 215 1.45 23.69 -5.82
CA VAL A 215 0.98 22.31 -5.97
C VAL A 215 0.48 22.12 -7.40
N GLU A 216 1.02 21.12 -8.08
CA GLU A 216 0.61 20.71 -9.41
C GLU A 216 -0.08 19.35 -9.34
N ILE A 217 -1.31 19.26 -9.86
CA ILE A 217 -2.11 18.04 -9.88
C ILE A 217 -2.62 17.78 -11.29
N LEU A 218 -2.33 16.61 -11.83
CA LEU A 218 -2.92 16.10 -13.07
C LEU A 218 -3.56 14.74 -12.78
N ALA A 219 -4.80 14.58 -13.18
CA ALA A 219 -5.54 13.33 -13.11
C ALA A 219 -6.09 13.00 -14.49
N ARG A 220 -5.90 11.76 -14.94
CA ARG A 220 -6.46 11.26 -16.22
C ARG A 220 -7.20 9.96 -16.00
N SER A 221 -8.37 9.82 -16.59
CA SER A 221 -9.23 8.65 -16.39
C SER A 221 -10.00 8.28 -17.66
N CYS A 222 -10.16 6.98 -17.89
CA CYS A 222 -11.06 6.48 -18.93
C CYS A 222 -12.54 6.66 -18.58
N LEU A 223 -12.87 6.79 -17.29
CA LEU A 223 -14.20 7.11 -16.78
C LEU A 223 -14.23 8.57 -16.30
N PRO A 224 -15.32 9.32 -16.51
CA PRO A 224 -15.41 10.69 -16.04
C PRO A 224 -15.34 10.73 -14.50
N PHE A 225 -14.58 11.68 -13.97
CA PHE A 225 -14.56 12.03 -12.55
C PHE A 225 -15.06 13.47 -12.37
N HIS A 226 -15.59 13.75 -11.19
CA HIS A 226 -16.28 15.02 -10.92
C HIS A 226 -15.55 15.91 -9.93
N CYS A 227 -14.58 15.39 -9.18
CA CYS A 227 -13.97 16.12 -8.08
C CYS A 227 -12.51 15.72 -7.89
N ILE A 228 -11.66 16.71 -7.60
CA ILE A 228 -10.32 16.54 -7.04
C ILE A 228 -10.26 17.38 -5.76
N GLU A 229 -9.79 16.78 -4.67
CA GLU A 229 -9.58 17.44 -3.39
C GLU A 229 -8.11 17.39 -3.01
N LEU A 230 -7.57 18.53 -2.59
CA LEU A 230 -6.27 18.61 -1.93
C LEU A 230 -6.49 18.56 -0.43
N ILE A 231 -5.94 17.53 0.22
CA ILE A 231 -6.12 17.30 1.66
C ILE A 231 -4.82 17.56 2.40
N ARG A 232 -4.87 18.41 3.42
CA ARG A 232 -3.76 18.68 4.34
C ARG A 232 -4.20 18.37 5.77
N ASN A 233 -3.46 17.52 6.46
CA ASN A 233 -3.73 17.11 7.85
C ASN A 233 -5.15 16.57 8.10
N GLY A 234 -5.80 16.03 7.06
CA GLY A 234 -7.17 15.51 7.12
C GLY A 234 -8.27 16.53 6.82
N GLU A 235 -7.91 17.75 6.42
CA GLU A 235 -8.85 18.79 5.98
C GLU A 235 -8.68 19.09 4.49
N VAL A 236 -9.79 19.30 3.79
CA VAL A 236 -9.78 19.74 2.38
C VAL A 236 -9.36 21.21 2.35
N VAL A 237 -8.20 21.50 1.74
CA VAL A 237 -7.65 22.87 1.62
C VAL A 237 -7.88 23.50 0.24
N ASP A 238 -8.07 22.68 -0.79
CA ASP A 238 -8.57 23.10 -2.10
C ASP A 238 -9.45 22.01 -2.70
N ARG A 239 -10.40 22.40 -3.54
CA ARG A 239 -11.35 21.49 -4.21
C ARG A 239 -11.72 22.03 -5.58
N ARG A 240 -11.67 21.14 -6.57
CA ARG A 240 -12.14 21.41 -7.93
C ARG A 240 -13.24 20.44 -8.29
N GLU A 241 -14.32 20.98 -8.84
CA GLU A 241 -15.47 20.20 -9.26
C GLU A 241 -15.83 20.46 -10.72
N GLU A 242 -16.17 19.39 -11.43
CA GLU A 242 -16.69 19.42 -12.79
C GLU A 242 -18.04 18.69 -12.80
N SER A 243 -19.13 19.46 -12.76
CA SER A 243 -20.48 18.91 -12.65
C SER A 243 -20.86 18.01 -13.83
N ALA A 244 -20.36 18.31 -15.03
CA ALA A 244 -20.52 17.48 -16.23
C ALA A 244 -19.62 16.23 -16.24
N GLY A 245 -18.65 16.16 -15.33
CA GLY A 245 -17.58 15.17 -15.33
C GLY A 245 -16.49 15.53 -16.33
N THR A 246 -15.25 15.14 -16.02
CA THR A 246 -14.12 15.28 -16.92
C THR A 246 -13.28 14.00 -16.95
N HIS A 247 -12.57 13.79 -18.05
CA HIS A 247 -11.58 12.71 -18.20
C HIS A 247 -10.17 13.18 -17.84
N GLU A 248 -9.95 14.49 -17.79
CA GLU A 248 -8.69 15.13 -17.46
C GLU A 248 -8.98 16.49 -16.82
N ASN A 249 -8.33 16.82 -15.72
CA ASN A 249 -8.37 18.21 -15.24
C ASN A 249 -7.37 19.01 -16.09
N ALA A 250 -7.80 20.17 -16.59
CA ALA A 250 -6.88 21.07 -17.29
C ALA A 250 -5.70 21.41 -16.35
N PRO A 251 -4.44 21.24 -16.77
CA PRO A 251 -3.31 21.60 -15.94
C PRO A 251 -3.17 23.12 -15.96
N GLU A 252 -3.58 23.85 -14.91
CA GLU A 252 -3.31 25.29 -14.88
C GLU A 252 -2.97 25.86 -13.50
N VAL A 253 -1.76 26.47 -13.48
CA VAL A 253 -1.33 27.72 -12.83
C VAL A 253 -1.31 27.74 -11.29
N PRO A 254 -0.21 28.24 -10.65
CA PRO A 254 0.06 28.05 -9.23
C PRO A 254 -1.10 28.48 -8.32
N CYS A 255 -1.55 27.56 -7.47
CA CYS A 255 -2.34 27.93 -6.29
C CYS A 255 -1.37 28.21 -5.12
N HIS A 256 -1.27 29.47 -4.70
CA HIS A 256 -0.51 29.86 -3.52
C HIS A 256 -1.28 29.45 -2.25
N HIS A 257 -0.83 28.39 -1.57
CA HIS A 257 -1.38 27.94 -0.28
C HIS A 257 -0.31 27.73 0.77
#